data_AF-A0A7Y0KJV2-F1
#
_entry.id   AF-A0A7Y0KJV2-F1
#
_cell.length_a   1.000
_cell.length_b   1.000
_cell.length_c   1.000
_cell.angle_alpha   90.00
_cell.angle_beta   90.00
_cell.angle_gamma   90.00
#
_symmetry.space_group_name_H-M   'P 1'
#
loop_
_entity.id
_entity.type
_entity.pdbx_description
1 polymer ?
#
loop_
_entity_poly.entity_id
_entity_poly.type
_entity_poly.pdbx_seq_one_letter_code
_entity_poly.pdbx_strand_id
1 'polypeptide(L)'
;MNDWPFLDWSPDDAAAAVYDVTVDGAWEQLVDFYSGGSPSAPLERVVALAREHGVRSLVVEQRHLDPDWRSEHAAFHGRLFRRHPSVTHRWHLFTDDVDPADLTRLDPAAYRGYAVMRPLPATPVGRTMITPPPGLDGGVRCEATERVSLFGTPLRVRAMPFLSQDAEYLRCAHATLWMVLRHAHLAHGIPRQLTAAVHDAALGGVIVGRQVPSEGLSVQQMMSGATSLGLSPGLVHLPQSRAENDEAGMLTLGGILCRYVNSQAPPIVISRAHAWVVVGYRRVSPESGAGVRLWRHDDARGPYLEVADPFDELDEAHRPWQAAILPLLPEVYVTAERAEAAGEHWFRGYLGQADPDEPIARAAAVDGLTWRTYVTRADEWLERLTDRVDPELARLYRLTPMPEYVWVVEAVDRAARAAGRPDVIGEALLDSTASTHHEPLLSGLVALHGGRLAHRVGPDHGERREIRLAEPGHYRTGRRGRA
;
A
#
# COMPACT_ATOMS: atom_id res chain seq x y z
N MET A 1 12.19 15.36 38.23
CA MET A 1 12.69 15.25 36.85
C MET A 1 12.87 13.77 36.61
N ASN A 2 12.05 13.14 35.79
CA ASN A 2 12.37 11.78 35.36
C ASN A 2 13.54 11.90 34.41
N ASP A 3 14.72 11.45 34.85
CA ASP A 3 15.86 11.15 33.99
C ASP A 3 15.41 10.00 33.08
N TRP A 4 14.82 10.35 31.94
CA TRP A 4 14.44 9.36 30.94
C TRP A 4 15.74 8.87 30.27
N PRO A 5 16.19 7.63 30.53
CA PRO A 5 17.53 7.19 30.19
C PRO A 5 17.75 7.00 28.69
N PHE A 6 16.70 7.14 27.86
CA PHE A 6 16.86 7.30 26.42
C PHE A 6 17.85 8.44 26.09
N LEU A 7 17.88 9.49 26.92
CA LEU A 7 18.80 10.61 26.78
C LEU A 7 20.25 10.30 27.20
N ASP A 8 20.54 9.11 27.72
CA ASP A 8 21.90 8.68 28.04
C ASP A 8 22.59 7.97 26.86
N TRP A 9 21.86 7.75 25.74
CA TRP A 9 22.25 7.36 24.37
C TRP A 9 23.07 6.08 24.15
N SER A 10 24.03 5.78 25.02
CA SER A 10 24.82 4.54 25.08
C SER A 10 25.62 4.61 26.37
N PRO A 11 25.25 3.86 27.42
CA PRO A 11 25.98 3.89 28.68
C PRO A 11 27.41 3.33 28.55
N ASP A 12 27.72 2.62 27.47
CA ASP A 12 28.92 1.78 27.35
C ASP A 12 29.46 1.58 25.91
N ASP A 13 29.44 2.58 25.03
CA ASP A 13 29.99 2.56 23.64
C ASP A 13 29.60 1.32 22.79
N ALA A 14 28.63 0.52 23.23
CA ALA A 14 28.22 -0.72 22.61
C ALA A 14 27.50 -0.42 21.30
N ALA A 15 27.78 -1.23 20.27
CA ALA A 15 27.15 -1.04 18.96
C ALA A 15 25.64 -1.36 18.97
N ALA A 16 25.19 -2.25 19.85
CA ALA A 16 23.80 -2.62 20.05
C ALA A 16 23.57 -3.26 21.41
N ALA A 17 22.30 -3.31 21.83
CA ALA A 17 21.82 -4.21 22.88
C ALA A 17 20.96 -5.32 22.26
N VAL A 18 21.10 -6.55 22.75
CA VAL A 18 20.24 -7.68 22.33
C VAL A 18 19.36 -8.06 23.51
N TYR A 19 18.06 -8.20 23.24
CA TYR A 19 17.07 -8.62 24.21
C TYR A 19 16.47 -9.96 23.77
N ASP A 20 16.52 -10.95 24.65
CA ASP A 20 15.66 -12.13 24.56
C ASP A 20 14.25 -11.73 24.97
N VAL A 21 13.37 -11.61 23.99
CA VAL A 21 11.98 -11.17 24.19
C VAL A 21 11.03 -12.32 24.44
N THR A 22 11.56 -13.54 24.60
CA THR A 22 10.81 -14.71 25.10
C THR A 22 10.73 -14.73 26.63
N VAL A 23 11.57 -13.93 27.31
CA VAL A 23 11.52 -13.74 28.76
C VAL A 23 10.27 -12.95 29.13
N ASP A 24 9.52 -13.44 30.12
CA ASP A 24 8.31 -12.79 30.63
C ASP A 24 8.59 -11.34 31.06
N GLY A 25 7.78 -10.41 30.56
CA GLY A 25 7.89 -8.98 30.87
C GLY A 25 8.96 -8.22 30.08
N ALA A 26 9.74 -8.87 29.21
CA ALA A 26 10.78 -8.20 28.42
C ALA A 26 10.19 -7.11 27.51
N TRP A 27 9.09 -7.42 26.83
CA TRP A 27 8.37 -6.47 25.98
C TRP A 27 7.79 -5.31 26.77
N GLU A 28 7.18 -5.56 27.92
CA GLU A 28 6.58 -4.56 28.80
C GLU A 28 7.65 -3.57 29.31
N GLN A 29 8.83 -4.07 29.69
CA GLN A 29 9.97 -3.23 30.08
C GLN A 29 10.45 -2.35 28.92
N LEU A 30 10.53 -2.90 27.71
CA LEU A 30 10.88 -2.12 26.51
C LEU A 30 9.81 -1.06 26.22
N VAL A 31 8.52 -1.42 26.28
CA VAL A 31 7.43 -0.47 26.06
C VAL A 31 7.50 0.68 27.06
N ASP A 32 7.61 0.38 28.36
CA ASP A 32 7.72 1.38 29.43
C ASP A 32 8.95 2.29 29.23
N PHE A 33 10.10 1.70 28.86
CA PHE A 33 11.31 2.44 28.55
C PHE A 33 11.09 3.42 27.40
N TYR A 34 10.58 2.98 26.24
CA TYR A 34 10.46 3.85 25.07
C TYR A 34 9.30 4.83 25.15
N SER A 35 8.26 4.52 25.93
CA SER A 35 7.12 5.40 26.12
C SER A 35 7.26 6.34 27.31
N GLY A 36 8.29 6.16 28.14
CA GLY A 36 8.49 6.89 29.39
C GLY A 36 7.29 6.77 30.33
N GLY A 37 6.64 5.60 30.34
CA GLY A 37 5.43 5.30 31.11
C GLY A 37 4.13 5.86 30.52
N SER A 38 4.16 6.50 29.35
CA SER A 38 2.94 6.96 28.65
C SER A 38 2.36 5.86 27.77
N PRO A 39 1.03 5.76 27.59
CA PRO A 39 0.46 4.83 26.62
C PRO A 39 0.89 5.18 25.19
N SER A 40 1.23 4.18 24.38
CA SER A 40 1.57 4.36 22.97
C SER A 40 1.02 3.23 22.12
N ALA A 41 -0.19 3.43 21.59
CA ALA A 41 -0.86 2.44 20.75
C ALA A 41 -0.01 1.99 19.54
N PRO A 42 0.70 2.88 18.81
CA PRO A 42 1.61 2.44 17.75
C PRO A 42 2.72 1.51 18.22
N LEU A 43 3.32 1.78 19.39
CA LEU A 43 4.39 0.96 19.95
C LEU A 43 3.85 -0.41 20.39
N GLU A 44 2.73 -0.42 21.10
CA GLU A 44 2.03 -1.64 21.50
C GLU A 44 1.64 -2.48 20.27
N ARG A 45 1.20 -1.84 19.18
CA ARG A 45 0.89 -2.56 17.94
C ARG A 45 2.11 -3.17 17.28
N VAL A 46 3.26 -2.48 17.26
CA VAL A 46 4.53 -3.04 16.76
C VAL A 46 4.93 -4.26 17.58
N VAL A 47 4.80 -4.21 18.91
CA VAL A 47 5.05 -5.35 19.80
C VAL A 47 4.08 -6.50 19.54
N ALA A 48 2.78 -6.20 19.37
CA ALA A 48 1.78 -7.22 19.05
C ALA A 48 2.11 -7.95 17.74
N LEU A 49 2.50 -7.22 16.70
CA LEU A 49 2.95 -7.80 15.43
C LEU A 49 4.24 -8.64 15.59
N ALA A 50 5.21 -8.17 16.38
CA ALA A 50 6.41 -8.93 16.67
C ALA A 50 6.08 -10.27 17.36
N ARG A 51 5.13 -10.27 18.31
CA ARG A 51 4.63 -11.49 18.96
C ARG A 51 3.90 -12.41 17.97
N GLU A 52 3.02 -11.86 17.13
CA GLU A 52 2.32 -12.63 16.08
C GLU A 52 3.28 -13.35 15.12
N HIS A 53 4.45 -12.76 14.86
CA HIS A 53 5.50 -13.35 14.00
C HIS A 53 6.46 -14.28 14.73
N GLY A 54 6.29 -14.49 16.04
CA GLY A 54 7.19 -15.33 16.83
C GLY A 54 8.61 -14.76 16.96
N VAL A 55 8.74 -13.44 17.06
CA VAL A 55 10.04 -12.80 17.32
C VAL A 55 10.59 -13.28 18.66
N ARG A 56 11.84 -13.74 18.64
CA ARG A 56 12.57 -14.26 19.81
C ARG A 56 13.67 -13.31 20.28
N SER A 57 14.32 -12.65 19.33
CA SER A 57 15.40 -11.70 19.60
C SER A 57 15.08 -10.32 19.05
N LEU A 58 15.30 -9.31 19.88
CA LEU A 58 15.29 -7.91 19.50
C LEU A 58 16.70 -7.35 19.56
N VAL A 59 17.25 -6.92 18.43
CA VAL A 59 18.51 -6.17 18.39
C VAL A 59 18.17 -4.67 18.34
N VAL A 60 18.61 -3.93 19.34
CA VAL A 60 18.48 -2.47 19.42
C VAL A 60 19.79 -1.86 18.94
N GLU A 61 19.81 -1.40 17.68
CA GLU A 61 20.89 -0.57 17.15
C GLU A 61 20.83 0.80 17.84
N GLN A 62 21.84 1.06 18.66
CA GLN A 62 21.98 2.33 19.37
C GLN A 62 22.55 3.38 18.41
N ARG A 63 22.20 4.66 18.62
CA ARG A 63 22.71 5.80 17.84
C ARG A 63 22.42 5.73 16.32
N HIS A 64 21.30 5.12 15.94
CA HIS A 64 20.87 5.07 14.56
C HIS A 64 20.60 6.48 14.01
N LEU A 65 21.15 6.79 12.83
CA LEU A 65 20.95 8.07 12.13
C LEU A 65 19.80 7.92 11.14
N ASP A 66 18.56 7.97 11.61
CA ASP A 66 17.40 7.91 10.73
C ASP A 66 17.24 9.22 9.94
N PRO A 67 17.20 9.18 8.59
CA PRO A 67 17.05 10.39 7.78
C PRO A 67 15.73 11.13 8.01
N ASP A 68 14.65 10.42 8.30
CA ASP A 68 13.33 11.00 8.49
C ASP A 68 13.25 11.71 9.87
N TRP A 69 13.75 11.09 10.95
CA TRP A 69 13.90 11.78 12.23
C TRP A 69 14.84 12.98 12.15
N ARG A 70 15.99 12.86 11.47
CA ARG A 70 16.94 13.98 11.33
C ARG A 70 16.32 15.15 10.57
N SER A 71 15.44 14.86 9.62
CA SER A 71 14.69 15.87 8.88
C SER A 71 13.69 16.59 9.81
N GLU A 72 12.88 15.86 10.60
CA GLU A 72 11.97 16.42 11.62
C GLU A 72 12.74 17.25 12.66
N HIS A 73 13.86 16.71 13.14
CA HIS A 73 14.70 17.33 14.16
C HIS A 73 15.29 18.65 13.69
N ALA A 74 15.90 18.69 12.50
CA ALA A 74 16.47 19.91 11.95
C ALA A 74 15.42 21.00 11.67
N ALA A 75 14.22 20.59 11.25
CA ALA A 75 13.11 21.49 10.95
C ALA A 75 12.45 22.05 12.21
N PHE A 76 12.30 21.23 13.26
CA PHE A 76 11.50 21.56 14.43
C PHE A 76 12.13 21.19 15.77
N HIS A 77 12.29 19.89 16.09
CA HIS A 77 12.61 19.45 17.46
C HIS A 77 13.98 19.94 17.97
N GLY A 78 14.95 20.16 17.09
CA GLY A 78 16.27 20.72 17.43
C GLY A 78 16.24 22.22 17.77
N ARG A 79 15.11 22.90 17.54
CA ARG A 79 14.91 24.33 17.81
C ARG A 79 14.12 24.58 19.10
N LEU A 80 13.60 23.51 19.73
CA LEU A 80 12.85 23.60 20.98
C LEU A 80 13.80 23.87 22.16
N PHE A 81 13.29 24.51 23.20
CA PHE A 81 14.05 24.72 24.45
C PHE A 81 14.38 23.39 25.13
N ARG A 82 13.42 22.46 25.16
CA ARG A 82 13.67 21.08 25.60
C ARG A 82 14.52 20.39 24.54
N ARG A 83 15.69 19.90 24.95
CA ARG A 83 16.61 19.25 24.04
C ARG A 83 16.17 17.81 23.76
N HIS A 84 15.79 17.58 22.51
CA HIS A 84 15.67 16.24 21.94
C HIS A 84 16.92 15.98 21.11
N PRO A 85 17.57 14.81 21.23
CA PRO A 85 18.78 14.56 20.46
C PRO A 85 18.46 14.06 19.05
N SER A 86 19.42 14.22 18.16
CA SER A 86 19.23 14.08 16.71
C SER A 86 19.37 12.65 16.19
N VAL A 87 19.57 11.68 17.08
CA VAL A 87 19.74 10.28 16.71
C VAL A 87 18.59 9.45 17.31
N THR A 88 18.45 8.19 16.91
CA THR A 88 17.35 7.31 17.33
C THR A 88 17.90 5.96 17.80
N HIS A 89 17.05 5.11 18.36
CA HIS A 89 17.31 3.67 18.35
C HIS A 89 16.59 3.04 17.17
N ARG A 90 17.09 1.91 16.68
CA ARG A 90 16.38 1.11 15.68
C ARG A 90 16.27 -0.34 16.15
N TRP A 91 15.04 -0.76 16.33
CA TRP A 91 14.68 -2.14 16.64
C TRP A 91 14.81 -3.00 15.40
N HIS A 92 15.46 -4.15 15.52
CA HIS A 92 15.53 -5.18 14.51
C HIS A 92 14.96 -6.49 15.07
N LEU A 93 13.98 -7.03 14.35
CA LEU A 93 13.14 -8.14 14.82
C LEU A 93 13.59 -9.45 14.17
N PHE A 94 13.96 -10.44 14.97
CA PHE A 94 14.39 -11.77 14.50
C PHE A 94 13.57 -12.89 15.15
N THR A 95 13.17 -13.88 14.35
CA THR A 95 12.52 -15.11 14.84
C THR A 95 13.50 -16.13 15.38
N ASP A 96 14.80 -15.84 15.33
CA ASP A 96 15.88 -16.72 15.80
C ASP A 96 16.57 -16.10 17.01
N ASP A 97 17.33 -16.91 17.73
CA ASP A 97 18.19 -16.46 18.82
C ASP A 97 19.41 -15.75 18.23
N VAL A 98 19.62 -14.47 18.61
CA VAL A 98 20.78 -13.68 18.19
C VAL A 98 21.82 -13.69 19.30
N ASP A 99 23.03 -14.14 19.00
CA ASP A 99 24.14 -14.16 19.97
C ASP A 99 24.62 -12.72 20.25
N PRO A 100 24.47 -12.19 21.48
CA PRO A 100 25.00 -10.87 21.83
C PRO A 100 26.52 -10.77 21.73
N ALA A 101 27.25 -11.89 21.77
CA ALA A 101 28.71 -11.92 21.64
C ALA A 101 29.20 -11.85 20.18
N ASP A 102 28.34 -12.15 19.19
CA ASP A 102 28.69 -12.13 17.76
C ASP A 102 27.56 -11.59 16.88
N LEU A 103 27.42 -10.26 16.86
CA LEU A 103 26.45 -9.54 16.03
C LEU A 103 26.78 -9.54 14.53
N THR A 104 27.89 -10.16 14.12
CA THR A 104 28.26 -10.27 12.70
C THR A 104 27.53 -11.42 12.01
N ARG A 105 26.92 -12.33 12.78
CA ARG A 105 26.24 -13.54 12.30
C ARG A 105 24.73 -13.42 12.48
N LEU A 106 24.10 -12.68 11.58
CA LEU A 106 22.64 -12.53 11.54
C LEU A 106 22.06 -13.38 10.41
N ASP A 107 20.96 -14.09 10.65
CA ASP A 107 20.24 -14.81 9.60
C ASP A 107 19.22 -13.89 8.91
N PRO A 108 19.39 -13.56 7.61
CA PRO A 108 18.41 -12.79 6.86
C PRO A 108 17.04 -13.47 6.73
N ALA A 109 16.95 -14.80 6.83
CA ALA A 109 15.68 -15.54 6.73
C ALA A 109 14.82 -15.39 8.01
N ALA A 110 15.47 -15.20 9.16
CA ALA A 110 14.81 -14.95 10.45
C ALA A 110 14.34 -13.49 10.62
N TYR A 111 14.78 -12.58 9.76
CA TYR A 111 14.47 -11.16 9.88
C TYR A 111 12.99 -10.86 9.55
N ARG A 112 12.32 -10.09 10.41
CA ARG A 112 10.91 -9.69 10.24
C ARG A 112 10.69 -8.21 10.02
N GLY A 113 11.74 -7.41 10.15
CA GLY A 113 11.71 -5.98 9.88
C GLY A 113 12.33 -5.14 10.99
N TYR A 114 12.07 -3.84 10.94
CA TYR A 114 12.57 -2.87 11.90
C TYR A 114 11.52 -1.83 12.29
N ALA A 115 11.74 -1.20 13.44
CA ALA A 115 11.01 -0.02 13.87
C ALA A 115 12.01 1.01 14.44
N VAL A 116 11.98 2.25 13.94
CA VAL A 116 12.77 3.34 14.50
C VAL A 116 12.08 3.87 15.75
N MET A 117 12.84 4.07 16.83
CA MET A 117 12.37 4.68 18.07
C MET A 117 12.96 6.09 18.21
N ARG A 118 12.11 7.11 18.09
CA ARG A 118 12.41 8.53 18.29
C ARG A 118 12.55 8.84 19.78
N PRO A 119 13.36 9.86 20.16
CA PRO A 119 13.45 10.39 21.52
C PRO A 119 12.21 11.23 21.91
N LEU A 120 11.01 10.68 21.68
CA LEU A 120 9.72 11.29 21.98
C LEU A 120 8.85 10.29 22.77
N PRO A 121 8.76 10.37 24.11
CA PRO A 121 8.07 9.35 24.91
C PRO A 121 6.59 9.16 24.55
N ALA A 122 5.91 10.24 24.18
CA ALA A 122 4.50 10.18 23.81
C ALA A 122 4.27 9.56 22.42
N THR A 123 5.26 9.65 21.52
CA THR A 123 5.15 9.25 20.11
C THR A 123 6.46 8.59 19.62
N PRO A 124 6.94 7.51 20.27
CA PRO A 124 8.28 6.99 20.04
C PRO A 124 8.42 6.31 18.69
N VAL A 125 7.35 5.76 18.11
CA VAL A 125 7.44 5.00 16.85
C VAL A 125 7.67 5.96 15.67
N GLY A 126 8.83 5.86 15.04
CA GLY A 126 9.14 6.52 13.78
C GLY A 126 8.92 5.59 12.58
N ARG A 127 9.79 5.73 11.58
CA ARG A 127 9.79 4.90 10.38
C ARG A 127 9.87 3.42 10.73
N THR A 128 8.91 2.65 10.21
CA THR A 128 8.76 1.22 10.51
C THR A 128 8.48 0.43 9.24
N MET A 129 9.17 -0.70 9.09
CA MET A 129 8.86 -1.74 8.10
C MET A 129 8.80 -3.06 8.83
N ILE A 130 7.60 -3.63 8.95
CA ILE A 130 7.37 -4.89 9.64
C ILE A 130 6.56 -5.82 8.75
N THR A 131 6.89 -7.11 8.80
CA THR A 131 6.23 -8.12 7.98
C THR A 131 4.71 -8.08 8.23
N PRO A 132 3.86 -8.12 7.18
CA PRO A 132 2.41 -8.14 7.36
C PRO A 132 1.96 -9.29 8.27
N PRO A 133 0.91 -9.09 9.11
CA PRO A 133 0.46 -10.11 10.04
C PRO A 133 -0.13 -11.34 9.33
N PRO A 134 -0.10 -12.53 9.97
CA PRO A 134 -0.70 -13.75 9.41
C PRO A 134 -2.19 -13.59 9.03
N GLY A 135 -2.93 -12.71 9.72
CA GLY A 135 -4.32 -12.39 9.38
C GLY A 135 -4.50 -11.82 7.97
N LEU A 136 -3.46 -11.26 7.37
CA LEU A 136 -3.44 -10.73 6.00
C LEU A 136 -2.79 -11.71 4.99
N ASP A 137 -2.45 -12.93 5.42
CA ASP A 137 -1.95 -13.96 4.51
C ASP A 137 -3.00 -14.38 3.48
N GLY A 138 -2.53 -14.61 2.26
CA GLY A 138 -3.39 -14.83 1.09
C GLY A 138 -4.20 -13.60 0.64
N GLY A 139 -4.14 -12.50 1.40
CA GLY A 139 -4.73 -11.22 1.06
C GLY A 139 -3.96 -10.48 -0.04
N VAL A 140 -4.58 -9.42 -0.53
CA VAL A 140 -4.00 -8.42 -1.41
C VAL A 140 -3.42 -7.31 -0.53
N ARG A 141 -2.22 -6.83 -0.83
CA ARG A 141 -1.61 -5.75 -0.06
C ARG A 141 -0.66 -4.91 -0.89
N CYS A 142 -0.59 -3.63 -0.55
CA CYS A 142 0.50 -2.76 -0.96
C CYS A 142 1.74 -3.15 -0.14
N GLU A 143 2.84 -3.45 -0.81
CA GLU A 143 4.10 -3.77 -0.15
C GLU A 143 5.27 -3.53 -1.10
N ALA A 144 6.40 -3.12 -0.52
CA ALA A 144 7.64 -2.97 -1.26
C ALA A 144 8.78 -3.60 -0.47
N THR A 145 9.87 -3.93 -1.16
CA THR A 145 11.06 -4.49 -0.51
C THR A 145 12.00 -3.36 -0.11
N GLU A 146 12.25 -3.21 1.19
CA GLU A 146 13.33 -2.36 1.68
C GLU A 146 14.55 -3.21 2.04
N ARG A 147 15.72 -2.76 1.60
CA ARG A 147 17.02 -3.32 1.99
C ARG A 147 17.61 -2.46 3.10
N VAL A 148 18.03 -3.10 4.19
CA VAL A 148 18.82 -2.47 5.25
C VAL A 148 20.12 -3.22 5.44
N SER A 149 21.12 -2.57 6.04
CA SER A 149 22.34 -3.23 6.48
C SER A 149 22.45 -3.10 8.00
N LEU A 150 22.78 -4.21 8.65
CA LEU A 150 23.04 -4.28 10.08
C LEU A 150 24.35 -5.05 10.28
N PHE A 151 25.35 -4.38 10.85
CA PHE A 151 26.71 -4.92 11.06
C PHE A 151 27.33 -5.58 9.81
N GLY A 152 27.09 -5.00 8.63
CA GLY A 152 27.57 -5.53 7.34
C GLY A 152 26.67 -6.61 6.71
N THR A 153 25.72 -7.17 7.46
CA THR A 153 24.76 -8.14 6.92
C THR A 153 23.64 -7.43 6.15
N PRO A 154 23.41 -7.79 4.86
CA PRO A 154 22.29 -7.26 4.10
C PRO A 154 20.99 -7.96 4.50
N LEU A 155 20.05 -7.19 5.04
CA LEU A 155 18.71 -7.66 5.42
C LEU A 155 17.67 -7.08 4.47
N ARG A 156 16.57 -7.81 4.29
CA ARG A 156 15.45 -7.40 3.44
C ARG A 156 14.14 -7.61 4.16
N VAL A 157 13.22 -6.66 4.04
CA VAL A 157 11.86 -6.79 4.54
C VAL A 157 10.90 -6.34 3.44
N ARG A 158 9.86 -7.14 3.19
CA ARG A 158 8.78 -6.82 2.25
C ARG A 158 7.55 -6.43 3.04
N ALA A 159 7.23 -5.15 3.03
CA ALA A 159 6.19 -4.56 3.87
C ALA A 159 5.67 -3.24 3.28
N MET A 160 4.60 -2.72 3.88
CA MET A 160 4.10 -1.38 3.66
C MET A 160 4.77 -0.44 4.69
N PRO A 161 5.44 0.64 4.26
CA PRO A 161 6.02 1.62 5.16
C PRO A 161 4.99 2.21 6.11
N PHE A 162 5.37 2.35 7.38
CA PHE A 162 4.59 2.98 8.43
C PHE A 162 5.37 4.11 9.10
N LEU A 163 4.66 5.16 9.51
CA LEU A 163 5.17 6.26 10.33
C LEU A 163 4.06 6.72 11.28
N SER A 164 4.37 6.90 12.57
CA SER A 164 3.47 7.55 13.53
C SER A 164 3.70 9.07 13.55
N GLN A 165 2.64 9.87 13.70
CA GLN A 165 2.79 11.31 13.88
C GLN A 165 3.58 11.62 15.16
N ASP A 166 4.34 12.72 15.18
CA ASP A 166 4.94 13.24 16.43
C ASP A 166 3.93 14.09 17.24
N ALA A 167 2.80 14.45 16.64
CA ALA A 167 1.72 15.27 17.20
C ALA A 167 2.12 16.74 17.49
N GLU A 168 3.23 17.22 16.93
CA GLU A 168 3.66 18.61 16.96
C GLU A 168 4.00 19.12 15.57
N TYR A 169 5.05 18.58 14.93
CA TYR A 169 5.47 18.92 13.58
C TYR A 169 4.67 18.12 12.55
N LEU A 170 4.64 16.79 12.68
CA LEU A 170 3.84 15.92 11.83
C LEU A 170 2.48 15.61 12.47
N ARG A 171 1.47 15.49 11.61
CA ARG A 171 0.08 15.10 11.92
C ARG A 171 -0.34 13.94 11.03
N CYS A 172 -1.52 13.38 11.28
CA CYS A 172 -2.08 12.27 10.50
C CYS A 172 -1.98 12.48 8.98
N ALA A 173 -2.33 13.67 8.49
CA ALA A 173 -2.24 14.01 7.07
C ALA A 173 -0.79 13.97 6.52
N HIS A 174 0.20 14.43 7.29
CA HIS A 174 1.61 14.34 6.91
C HIS A 174 2.11 12.89 6.93
N ALA A 175 1.75 12.14 7.98
CA ALA A 175 2.17 10.75 8.14
C ALA A 175 1.61 9.85 7.02
N THR A 176 0.33 10.02 6.66
CA THR A 176 -0.30 9.28 5.55
C THR A 176 0.33 9.62 4.20
N LEU A 177 0.58 10.89 3.91
CA LEU A 177 1.33 11.30 2.70
C LEU A 177 2.72 10.67 2.66
N TRP A 178 3.46 10.73 3.78
CA TRP A 178 4.79 10.12 3.87
C TRP A 178 4.74 8.62 3.62
N MET A 179 3.78 7.88 4.22
CA MET A 179 3.64 6.43 4.04
C MET A 179 3.40 6.07 2.57
N VAL A 180 2.51 6.80 1.89
CA VAL A 180 2.22 6.62 0.46
C VAL A 180 3.44 6.95 -0.41
N LEU A 181 4.10 8.08 -0.18
CA LEU A 181 5.28 8.50 -0.95
C LEU A 181 6.47 7.56 -0.74
N ARG A 182 6.68 7.08 0.49
CA ARG A 182 7.71 6.08 0.79
C ARG A 182 7.43 4.78 0.07
N HIS A 183 6.16 4.33 0.06
CA HIS A 183 5.77 3.15 -0.70
C HIS A 183 6.00 3.35 -2.20
N ALA A 184 5.56 4.47 -2.76
CA ALA A 184 5.74 4.76 -4.18
C ALA A 184 7.22 4.84 -4.58
N HIS A 185 8.08 5.39 -3.72
CA HIS A 185 9.53 5.39 -3.93
C HIS A 185 10.08 3.96 -4.02
N LEU A 186 9.68 3.07 -3.10
CA LEU A 186 10.18 1.70 -3.04
C LEU A 186 9.55 0.78 -4.12
N ALA A 187 8.28 1.00 -4.47
CA ALA A 187 7.53 0.14 -5.39
C ALA A 187 7.66 0.57 -6.85
N HIS A 188 7.69 1.88 -7.10
CA HIS A 188 7.58 2.50 -8.43
C HIS A 188 8.76 3.40 -8.79
N GLY A 189 9.69 3.65 -7.86
CA GLY A 189 10.93 4.36 -8.14
C GLY A 189 10.82 5.88 -8.19
N ILE A 190 9.73 6.49 -7.71
CA ILE A 190 9.66 7.95 -7.58
C ILE A 190 10.74 8.48 -6.60
N PRO A 191 11.13 9.77 -6.67
CA PRO A 191 12.11 10.32 -5.74
C PRO A 191 11.73 10.12 -4.27
N ARG A 192 12.71 9.79 -3.42
CA ARG A 192 12.49 9.68 -1.97
C ARG A 192 12.20 11.06 -1.39
N GLN A 193 11.08 11.17 -0.69
CA GLN A 193 10.74 12.34 0.11
C GLN A 193 11.03 12.08 1.58
N LEU A 194 11.59 13.09 2.27
CA LEU A 194 11.76 13.09 3.72
C LEU A 194 10.61 13.85 4.38
N THR A 195 10.40 13.61 5.66
CA THR A 195 9.32 14.17 6.46
C THR A 195 9.21 15.70 6.41
N ALA A 196 10.32 16.45 6.42
CA ALA A 196 10.25 17.91 6.30
C ALA A 196 9.82 18.35 4.89
N ALA A 197 10.25 17.65 3.83
CA ALA A 197 9.78 17.94 2.47
C ALA A 197 8.28 17.65 2.33
N VAL A 198 7.78 16.61 2.99
CA VAL A 198 6.34 16.30 3.05
C VAL A 198 5.56 17.40 3.77
N HIS A 199 6.08 17.88 4.90
CA HIS A 199 5.49 19.01 5.63
C HIS A 199 5.48 20.30 4.80
N ASP A 200 6.62 20.67 4.23
CA ASP A 200 6.78 21.90 3.45
C ASP A 200 5.90 21.93 2.19
N ALA A 201 5.75 20.79 1.51
CA ALA A 201 4.89 20.68 0.34
C ALA A 201 3.40 20.87 0.66
N ALA A 202 3.00 20.58 1.90
CA ALA A 202 1.62 20.75 2.37
C ALA A 202 1.31 22.16 2.90
N LEU A 203 2.28 23.09 2.86
CA LEU A 203 2.06 24.50 3.23
C LEU A 203 1.22 25.26 2.19
N GLY A 204 1.11 24.75 0.96
CA GLY A 204 0.27 25.32 -0.09
C GLY A 204 -1.20 24.93 0.03
N GLY A 205 -2.12 25.77 -0.47
CA GLY A 205 -3.57 25.53 -0.45
C GLY A 205 -4.32 26.36 0.60
N VAL A 206 -5.53 25.91 0.98
CA VAL A 206 -6.33 26.59 2.02
C VAL A 206 -5.83 26.15 3.39
N ILE A 207 -5.09 27.04 4.04
CA ILE A 207 -4.54 26.85 5.38
C ILE A 207 -5.68 26.90 6.40
N VAL A 208 -5.90 25.79 7.11
CA VAL A 208 -6.97 25.65 8.10
C VAL A 208 -6.56 26.03 9.53
N GLY A 209 -5.26 26.16 9.79
CA GLY A 209 -4.74 26.44 11.12
C GLY A 209 -3.24 26.68 11.13
N ARG A 210 -2.66 26.67 12.33
CA ARG A 210 -1.21 26.84 12.52
C ARG A 210 -0.44 25.71 11.82
N GLN A 211 0.68 26.06 11.17
CA GLN A 211 1.49 25.10 10.42
C GLN A 211 2.63 24.49 11.25
N VAL A 212 3.14 25.23 12.24
CA VAL A 212 4.18 24.75 13.18
C VAL A 212 3.98 25.37 14.59
N PRO A 213 3.67 24.58 15.64
CA PRO A 213 3.17 23.20 15.56
C PRO A 213 1.94 23.13 14.66
N SER A 214 1.82 22.04 13.91
CA SER A 214 0.74 21.83 12.96
C SER A 214 -0.57 21.58 13.71
N GLU A 215 -1.67 22.15 13.24
CA GLU A 215 -3.04 21.83 13.67
C GLU A 215 -3.73 20.85 12.71
N GLY A 216 -2.99 20.26 11.78
CA GLY A 216 -3.50 19.40 10.71
C GLY A 216 -3.45 20.07 9.34
N LEU A 217 -4.00 19.36 8.35
CA LEU A 217 -4.07 19.81 6.96
C LEU A 217 -5.51 19.70 6.45
N SER A 218 -5.90 20.60 5.56
CA SER A 218 -7.09 20.40 4.74
C SER A 218 -6.85 19.35 3.65
N VAL A 219 -7.93 18.79 3.10
CA VAL A 219 -7.85 17.88 1.93
C VAL A 219 -7.14 18.58 0.76
N GLN A 220 -7.37 19.89 0.58
CA GLN A 220 -6.73 20.69 -0.46
C GLN A 220 -5.22 20.80 -0.25
N GLN A 221 -4.76 20.99 0.99
CA GLN A 221 -3.33 20.96 1.32
C GLN A 221 -2.73 19.58 1.05
N MET A 222 -3.44 18.50 1.39
CA MET A 222 -2.97 17.13 1.11
C MET A 222 -2.82 16.86 -0.39
N MET A 223 -3.82 17.25 -1.19
CA MET A 223 -3.79 17.13 -2.65
C MET A 223 -2.65 17.97 -3.25
N SER A 224 -2.51 19.22 -2.83
CA SER A 224 -1.45 20.12 -3.30
C SER A 224 -0.05 19.58 -2.96
N GLY A 225 0.12 19.06 -1.74
CA GLY A 225 1.38 18.44 -1.30
C GLY A 225 1.71 17.18 -2.09
N ALA A 226 0.74 16.26 -2.25
CA ALA A 226 0.92 15.06 -3.07
C ALA A 226 1.33 15.39 -4.52
N THR A 227 0.68 16.38 -5.15
CA THR A 227 1.04 16.84 -6.50
C THR A 227 2.47 17.38 -6.55
N SER A 228 2.82 18.26 -5.62
CA SER A 228 4.15 18.90 -5.58
C SER A 228 5.29 17.90 -5.33
N LEU A 229 4.98 16.75 -4.75
CA LEU A 229 5.93 15.68 -4.42
C LEU A 229 6.01 14.58 -5.48
N GLY A 230 5.32 14.75 -6.63
CA GLY A 230 5.42 13.89 -7.79
C GLY A 230 4.34 12.81 -7.89
N LEU A 231 3.18 13.00 -7.24
CA LEU A 231 1.98 12.19 -7.50
C LEU A 231 0.99 12.98 -8.37
N SER A 232 -0.04 12.29 -8.89
CA SER A 232 -1.16 12.91 -9.61
C SER A 232 -2.48 12.59 -8.89
N PRO A 233 -2.68 13.05 -7.65
CA PRO A 233 -3.73 12.56 -6.77
C PRO A 233 -5.14 12.82 -7.33
N GLY A 234 -6.02 11.82 -7.19
CA GLY A 234 -7.47 11.96 -7.38
C GLY A 234 -8.20 12.08 -6.05
N LEU A 235 -9.37 12.71 -6.03
CA LEU A 235 -10.27 12.75 -4.87
C LEU A 235 -11.60 12.12 -5.23
N VAL A 236 -12.08 11.19 -4.41
CA VAL A 236 -13.38 10.54 -4.59
C VAL A 236 -14.15 10.52 -3.27
N HIS A 237 -15.46 10.75 -3.33
CA HIS A 237 -16.34 10.57 -2.19
C HIS A 237 -16.62 9.08 -1.98
N LEU A 238 -16.61 8.65 -0.73
CA LEU A 238 -16.92 7.27 -0.36
C LEU A 238 -18.38 7.17 0.09
N PRO A 239 -19.06 6.04 -0.17
CA PRO A 239 -20.32 5.72 0.51
C PRO A 239 -20.14 5.78 2.03
N GLN A 240 -21.02 6.49 2.73
CA GLN A 240 -20.91 6.70 4.18
C GLN A 240 -21.81 5.76 4.99
N SER A 241 -22.68 5.02 4.31
CA SER A 241 -23.57 4.03 4.92
C SER A 241 -23.64 2.75 4.09
N ARG A 242 -24.09 1.66 4.72
CA ARG A 242 -24.31 0.39 4.03
C ARG A 242 -25.33 0.51 2.89
N ALA A 243 -26.41 1.27 3.11
CA ALA A 243 -27.42 1.53 2.09
C ALA A 243 -26.83 2.27 0.88
N GLU A 244 -26.08 3.36 1.09
CA GLU A 244 -25.39 4.05 0.00
C GLU A 244 -24.42 3.13 -0.73
N ASN A 245 -23.70 2.27 0.00
CA ASN A 245 -22.76 1.33 -0.58
C ASN A 245 -23.45 0.29 -1.46
N ASP A 246 -24.59 -0.25 -1.02
CA ASP A 246 -25.36 -1.25 -1.77
C ASP A 246 -25.96 -0.64 -3.05
N GLU A 247 -26.30 0.65 -3.03
CA GLU A 247 -26.79 1.41 -4.18
C GLU A 247 -25.68 1.96 -5.11
N ALA A 248 -24.42 1.96 -4.66
CA ALA A 248 -23.30 2.59 -5.38
C ALA A 248 -22.83 1.82 -6.63
N GLY A 249 -23.37 0.62 -6.88
CA GLY A 249 -22.97 -0.23 -8.02
C GLY A 249 -21.46 -0.49 -8.03
N MET A 250 -20.76 -0.05 -9.09
CA MET A 250 -19.31 -0.23 -9.20
C MET A 250 -18.48 0.70 -8.30
N LEU A 251 -19.11 1.67 -7.64
CA LEU A 251 -18.49 2.67 -6.75
C LEU A 251 -18.71 2.35 -5.26
N THR A 252 -18.97 1.08 -4.94
CA THR A 252 -18.89 0.61 -3.54
C THR A 252 -17.54 0.95 -2.91
N LEU A 253 -17.49 1.05 -1.59
CA LEU A 253 -16.25 1.30 -0.83
C LEU A 253 -15.17 0.26 -1.20
N GLY A 254 -15.54 -1.01 -1.28
CA GLY A 254 -14.65 -2.07 -1.77
C GLY A 254 -14.26 -1.91 -3.24
N GLY A 255 -15.21 -1.54 -4.11
CA GLY A 255 -14.98 -1.30 -5.53
C GLY A 255 -13.96 -0.20 -5.79
N ILE A 256 -14.05 0.92 -5.06
CA ILE A 256 -13.08 2.01 -5.14
C ILE A 256 -11.73 1.53 -4.59
N LEU A 257 -11.67 1.22 -3.28
CA LEU A 257 -10.38 1.07 -2.59
C LEU A 257 -9.58 -0.14 -3.10
N CYS A 258 -10.22 -1.26 -3.42
CA CYS A 258 -9.51 -2.47 -3.83
C CYS A 258 -8.77 -2.29 -5.17
N ARG A 259 -9.29 -1.48 -6.10
CA ARG A 259 -8.61 -1.22 -7.39
C ARG A 259 -7.26 -0.52 -7.19
N TYR A 260 -7.19 0.41 -6.25
CA TYR A 260 -5.97 1.14 -5.92
C TYR A 260 -4.99 0.28 -5.11
N VAL A 261 -5.49 -0.55 -4.18
CA VAL A 261 -4.64 -1.56 -3.52
C VAL A 261 -4.09 -2.58 -4.53
N ASN A 262 -4.90 -3.02 -5.52
CA ASN A 262 -4.42 -3.89 -6.59
C ASN A 262 -3.29 -3.25 -7.41
N SER A 263 -3.28 -1.92 -7.49
CA SER A 263 -2.33 -1.11 -8.26
C SER A 263 -1.05 -0.78 -7.49
N GLN A 264 -0.87 -1.27 -6.25
CA GLN A 264 0.21 -0.80 -5.36
C GLN A 264 0.18 0.73 -5.18
N ALA A 265 -1.02 1.32 -5.13
CA ALA A 265 -1.27 2.74 -4.94
C ALA A 265 -2.17 2.93 -3.71
N PRO A 266 -1.64 2.77 -2.48
CA PRO A 266 -2.45 2.64 -1.27
C PRO A 266 -3.29 3.91 -0.99
N PRO A 267 -4.63 3.83 -1.04
CA PRO A 267 -5.48 5.01 -0.93
C PRO A 267 -5.47 5.59 0.50
N ILE A 268 -5.48 6.91 0.60
CA ILE A 268 -5.60 7.63 1.88
C ILE A 268 -7.08 7.90 2.11
N VAL A 269 -7.65 7.35 3.18
CA VAL A 269 -9.04 7.60 3.57
C VAL A 269 -9.08 8.73 4.59
N ILE A 270 -10.10 9.57 4.47
CA ILE A 270 -10.29 10.77 5.29
C ILE A 270 -11.67 10.71 5.95
N SER A 271 -11.71 10.94 7.26
CA SER A 271 -12.92 11.22 8.02
C SER A 271 -13.05 12.72 8.32
N ARG A 272 -13.94 13.08 9.23
CA ARG A 272 -14.10 14.45 9.72
C ARG A 272 -12.88 14.98 10.47
N ALA A 273 -12.09 14.10 11.09
CA ALA A 273 -11.07 14.48 12.06
C ALA A 273 -9.73 13.73 11.88
N HIS A 274 -9.68 12.72 11.00
CA HIS A 274 -8.51 11.86 10.88
C HIS A 274 -8.29 11.39 9.44
N ALA A 275 -7.07 10.94 9.17
CA ALA A 275 -6.69 10.32 7.90
C ALA A 275 -5.85 9.06 8.16
N TRP A 276 -6.06 8.02 7.37
CA TRP A 276 -5.31 6.76 7.44
C TRP A 276 -5.11 6.16 6.05
N VAL A 277 -4.22 5.19 5.93
CA VAL A 277 -3.91 4.56 4.65
C VAL A 277 -4.51 3.16 4.61
N VAL A 278 -5.27 2.81 3.57
CA VAL A 278 -5.68 1.41 3.35
C VAL A 278 -4.57 0.68 2.61
N VAL A 279 -4.04 -0.38 3.23
CA VAL A 279 -2.81 -1.05 2.82
C VAL A 279 -3.05 -2.45 2.29
N GLY A 280 -4.23 -3.00 2.48
CA GLY A 280 -4.53 -4.35 2.05
C GLY A 280 -5.98 -4.72 2.23
N TYR A 281 -6.34 -5.87 1.68
CA TYR A 281 -7.64 -6.47 1.86
C TYR A 281 -7.60 -7.98 1.67
N ARG A 282 -8.54 -8.67 2.32
CA ARG A 282 -8.81 -10.10 2.09
C ARG A 282 -10.28 -10.28 1.75
N ARG A 283 -10.55 -11.17 0.80
CA ARG A 283 -11.94 -11.58 0.51
C ARG A 283 -12.38 -12.58 1.57
N VAL A 284 -13.57 -12.39 2.12
CA VAL A 284 -14.16 -13.29 3.11
C VAL A 284 -15.17 -14.19 2.40
N SER A 285 -15.19 -15.47 2.77
CA SER A 285 -16.13 -16.43 2.20
C SER A 285 -17.57 -16.03 2.56
N PRO A 286 -18.56 -16.39 1.72
CA PRO A 286 -19.97 -16.16 2.03
C PRO A 286 -20.39 -16.74 3.40
N GLU A 287 -19.81 -17.87 3.80
CA GLU A 287 -20.06 -18.56 5.07
C GLU A 287 -19.58 -17.77 6.29
N SER A 288 -18.54 -16.95 6.13
CA SER A 288 -17.98 -16.08 7.19
C SER A 288 -18.45 -14.62 7.07
N GLY A 289 -19.42 -14.36 6.19
CA GLY A 289 -19.89 -13.04 5.78
C GLY A 289 -19.31 -12.65 4.42
N ALA A 290 -20.12 -12.71 3.37
CA ALA A 290 -19.71 -12.28 2.03
C ALA A 290 -19.20 -10.84 2.05
N GLY A 291 -17.96 -10.62 1.58
CA GLY A 291 -17.40 -9.27 1.52
C GLY A 291 -15.88 -9.21 1.45
N VAL A 292 -15.36 -8.03 1.79
CA VAL A 292 -13.93 -7.73 1.83
C VAL A 292 -13.60 -7.20 3.23
N ARG A 293 -12.57 -7.75 3.86
CA ARG A 293 -11.96 -7.22 5.08
C ARG A 293 -10.78 -6.36 4.68
N LEU A 294 -10.82 -5.08 5.07
CA LEU A 294 -9.75 -4.13 4.78
C LEU A 294 -8.72 -4.13 5.89
N TRP A 295 -7.51 -3.72 5.56
CA TRP A 295 -6.43 -3.47 6.50
C TRP A 295 -5.91 -2.04 6.31
N ARG A 296 -5.65 -1.34 7.41
CA ARG A 296 -5.15 0.04 7.40
C ARG A 296 -3.84 0.20 8.18
N HIS A 297 -3.08 1.20 7.79
CA HIS A 297 -2.08 1.84 8.63
C HIS A 297 -2.67 3.12 9.18
N ASP A 298 -2.61 3.29 10.48
CA ASP A 298 -3.11 4.47 11.19
C ASP A 298 -1.99 5.01 12.06
N ASP A 299 -1.58 6.27 11.85
CA ASP A 299 -0.42 6.84 12.51
C ASP A 299 -0.61 6.94 14.05
N ALA A 300 -1.85 7.02 14.54
CA ALA A 300 -2.16 7.13 15.97
C ALA A 300 -2.48 5.78 16.64
N ARG A 301 -2.65 4.71 15.86
CA ARG A 301 -3.03 3.38 16.36
C ARG A 301 -2.04 2.27 16.01
N GLY A 302 -1.25 2.45 14.96
CA GLY A 302 -0.20 1.54 14.53
C GLY A 302 -0.40 0.92 13.14
N PRO A 303 0.57 0.09 12.72
CA PRO A 303 0.53 -0.58 11.43
C PRO A 303 -0.41 -1.80 11.40
N TYR A 304 -0.90 -2.11 10.21
CA TYR A 304 -1.69 -3.30 9.88
C TYR A 304 -2.82 -3.55 10.86
N LEU A 305 -3.81 -2.66 10.90
CA LEU A 305 -5.03 -2.82 11.68
C LEU A 305 -6.12 -3.40 10.77
N GLU A 306 -6.71 -4.52 11.16
CA GLU A 306 -7.89 -5.05 10.47
C GLU A 306 -9.08 -4.11 10.71
N VAL A 307 -9.81 -3.78 9.66
CA VAL A 307 -11.05 -3.01 9.72
C VAL A 307 -12.22 -3.99 9.83
N ALA A 308 -12.87 -4.01 11.00
CA ALA A 308 -14.00 -4.89 11.26
C ALA A 308 -15.21 -4.55 10.37
N ASP A 309 -15.68 -3.30 10.46
CA ASP A 309 -16.73 -2.73 9.62
C ASP A 309 -16.46 -1.22 9.36
N PRO A 310 -16.19 -0.80 8.11
CA PRO A 310 -15.93 0.61 7.82
C PRO A 310 -17.17 1.51 8.02
N PHE A 311 -18.39 0.93 8.10
CA PHE A 311 -19.62 1.68 8.34
C PHE A 311 -20.00 1.75 9.83
N ASP A 312 -19.29 1.04 10.71
CA ASP A 312 -19.54 0.99 12.15
C ASP A 312 -18.23 0.95 12.97
N GLU A 313 -17.29 1.83 12.64
CA GLU A 313 -15.96 1.92 13.29
C GLU A 313 -16.03 2.24 14.78
N LEU A 314 -15.44 1.47 15.69
CA LEU A 314 -15.60 1.74 17.14
C LEU A 314 -15.16 3.14 17.61
N ASP A 315 -14.22 3.77 16.90
CA ASP A 315 -13.68 5.09 17.21
C ASP A 315 -14.35 6.18 16.37
N GLU A 316 -14.86 7.22 17.03
CA GLU A 316 -15.55 8.34 16.40
C GLU A 316 -14.64 9.10 15.43
N ALA A 317 -13.32 9.12 15.68
CA ALA A 317 -12.35 9.74 14.78
C ALA A 317 -12.31 9.08 13.40
N HIS A 318 -12.78 7.83 13.25
CA HIS A 318 -12.84 7.12 11.98
C HIS A 318 -14.22 7.20 11.31
N ARG A 319 -15.20 7.88 11.91
CA ARG A 319 -16.56 7.98 11.38
C ARG A 319 -16.90 9.37 10.81
N PRO A 320 -17.67 9.43 9.71
CA PRO A 320 -17.76 8.41 8.67
C PRO A 320 -16.48 8.41 7.81
N TRP A 321 -16.28 7.35 7.01
CA TRP A 321 -15.31 7.36 5.91
C TRP A 321 -15.86 8.30 4.81
N GLN A 322 -15.35 9.52 4.70
CA GLN A 322 -15.97 10.57 3.86
C GLN A 322 -15.47 10.55 2.42
N ALA A 323 -14.16 10.43 2.26
CA ALA A 323 -13.49 10.52 0.98
C ALA A 323 -12.19 9.71 0.97
N ALA A 324 -11.69 9.43 -0.22
CA ALA A 324 -10.35 8.89 -0.42
C ALA A 324 -9.55 9.78 -1.36
N ILE A 325 -8.31 10.08 -0.97
CA ILE A 325 -7.27 10.55 -1.88
C ILE A 325 -6.62 9.31 -2.50
N LEU A 326 -6.61 9.30 -3.83
CA LEU A 326 -6.14 8.22 -4.67
C LEU A 326 -4.75 8.61 -5.21
N PRO A 327 -3.65 8.03 -4.69
CA PRO A 327 -2.31 8.49 -5.02
C PRO A 327 -1.81 7.89 -6.34
N LEU A 328 -2.42 8.34 -7.44
CA LEU A 328 -1.99 7.94 -8.77
C LEU A 328 -0.55 8.40 -9.03
N LEU A 329 0.18 7.57 -9.77
CA LEU A 329 1.52 7.87 -10.24
C LEU A 329 1.46 8.96 -11.33
N PRO A 330 2.59 9.64 -11.63
CA PRO A 330 2.70 10.45 -12.83
C PRO A 330 2.24 9.68 -14.07
N GLU A 331 1.65 10.38 -15.04
CA GLU A 331 1.23 9.79 -16.33
C GLU A 331 0.06 8.78 -16.25
N VAL A 332 -0.56 8.63 -15.08
CA VAL A 332 -1.84 7.93 -14.92
C VAL A 332 -2.97 8.94 -14.82
N TYR A 333 -3.52 9.34 -15.97
CA TYR A 333 -4.58 10.35 -16.09
C TYR A 333 -5.98 9.74 -15.98
N VAL A 334 -6.14 8.48 -16.39
CA VAL A 334 -7.39 7.74 -16.29
C VAL A 334 -7.51 7.12 -14.89
N THR A 335 -8.68 7.27 -14.26
CA THR A 335 -8.97 6.63 -12.96
C THR A 335 -9.32 5.16 -13.12
N ALA A 336 -9.15 4.37 -12.06
CA ALA A 336 -9.46 2.94 -12.09
C ALA A 336 -10.92 2.64 -12.45
N GLU A 337 -11.85 3.48 -11.98
CA GLU A 337 -13.28 3.38 -12.25
C GLU A 337 -13.58 3.52 -13.74
N ARG A 338 -12.95 4.52 -14.38
CA ARG A 338 -13.11 4.77 -15.82
C ARG A 338 -12.48 3.66 -16.65
N ALA A 339 -11.30 3.18 -16.25
CA ALA A 339 -10.64 2.05 -16.88
C ALA A 339 -11.52 0.79 -16.81
N GLU A 340 -12.06 0.44 -15.65
CA GLU A 340 -12.93 -0.73 -15.51
C GLU A 340 -14.20 -0.61 -16.35
N ALA A 341 -14.86 0.57 -16.36
CA ALA A 341 -16.04 0.81 -17.18
C ALA A 341 -15.75 0.67 -18.69
N ALA A 342 -14.60 1.15 -19.15
CA ALA A 342 -14.15 0.98 -20.53
C ALA A 342 -13.87 -0.49 -20.85
N GLY A 343 -13.15 -1.20 -19.98
CA GLY A 343 -12.88 -2.63 -20.12
C GLY A 343 -14.15 -3.46 -20.19
N GLU A 344 -15.11 -3.22 -19.27
CA GLU A 344 -16.42 -3.88 -19.28
C GLU A 344 -17.18 -3.63 -20.60
N HIS A 345 -17.14 -2.40 -21.13
CA HIS A 345 -17.77 -2.10 -22.41
C HIS A 345 -17.18 -2.97 -23.55
N TRP A 346 -15.85 -3.06 -23.62
CA TRP A 346 -15.17 -3.88 -24.62
C TRP A 346 -15.51 -5.37 -24.48
N PHE A 347 -15.56 -5.88 -23.25
CA PHE A 347 -15.99 -7.26 -23.00
C PHE A 347 -17.46 -7.51 -23.34
N ARG A 348 -18.35 -6.53 -23.13
CA ARG A 348 -19.76 -6.66 -23.54
C ARG A 348 -19.88 -6.78 -25.06
N GLY A 349 -19.10 -5.99 -25.80
CA GLY A 349 -18.99 -6.12 -27.26
C GLY A 349 -18.47 -7.49 -27.67
N TYR A 350 -17.46 -8.01 -26.96
CA TYR A 350 -16.95 -9.37 -27.17
C TYR A 350 -18.01 -10.46 -26.91
N LEU A 351 -18.69 -10.40 -25.75
CA LEU A 351 -19.70 -11.37 -25.34
C LEU A 351 -20.87 -11.44 -26.33
N GLY A 352 -21.21 -10.33 -27.01
CA GLY A 352 -22.25 -10.32 -28.05
C GLY A 352 -21.94 -11.17 -29.28
N GLN A 353 -20.68 -11.59 -29.47
CA GLN A 353 -20.21 -12.39 -30.61
C GLN A 353 -19.47 -13.67 -30.19
N ALA A 354 -19.30 -13.92 -28.89
CA ALA A 354 -18.55 -15.06 -28.38
C ALA A 354 -19.31 -16.38 -28.56
N ASP A 355 -18.59 -17.46 -28.88
CA ASP A 355 -19.19 -18.79 -28.91
C ASP A 355 -19.63 -19.20 -27.48
N PRO A 356 -20.81 -19.82 -27.30
CA PRO A 356 -21.32 -20.18 -25.98
C PRO A 356 -20.46 -21.19 -25.20
N ASP A 357 -19.56 -21.91 -25.88
CA ASP A 357 -18.64 -22.88 -25.27
C ASP A 357 -17.42 -22.22 -24.61
N GLU A 358 -17.16 -20.94 -24.91
CA GLU A 358 -16.01 -20.24 -24.37
C GLU A 358 -16.15 -19.99 -22.86
N PRO A 359 -15.05 -20.05 -22.09
CA PRO A 359 -15.09 -19.83 -20.65
C PRO A 359 -15.72 -18.49 -20.25
N ILE A 360 -15.44 -17.42 -20.99
CA ILE A 360 -15.99 -16.10 -20.70
C ILE A 360 -17.50 -16.03 -20.94
N ALA A 361 -18.01 -16.66 -22.01
CA ALA A 361 -19.44 -16.78 -22.27
C ALA A 361 -20.14 -17.65 -21.21
N ARG A 362 -19.56 -18.81 -20.85
CA ARG A 362 -20.08 -19.69 -19.80
C ARG A 362 -20.12 -19.01 -18.43
N ALA A 363 -19.07 -18.28 -18.07
CA ALA A 363 -19.03 -17.52 -16.83
C ALA A 363 -20.08 -16.41 -16.83
N ALA A 364 -20.23 -15.66 -17.93
CA ALA A 364 -21.25 -14.62 -18.04
C ALA A 364 -22.69 -15.17 -17.92
N ALA A 365 -22.97 -16.33 -18.53
CA ALA A 365 -24.30 -16.94 -18.55
C ALA A 365 -24.84 -17.33 -17.16
N VAL A 366 -23.96 -17.49 -16.16
CA VAL A 366 -24.33 -17.85 -14.78
C VAL A 366 -24.05 -16.73 -13.77
N ASP A 367 -23.88 -15.49 -14.22
CA ASP A 367 -23.39 -14.37 -13.41
C ASP A 367 -22.10 -14.72 -12.63
N GLY A 368 -21.23 -15.51 -13.26
CA GLY A 368 -19.95 -15.96 -12.75
C GLY A 368 -18.79 -15.00 -13.07
N LEU A 369 -19.05 -13.90 -13.77
CA LEU A 369 -18.03 -12.95 -14.22
C LEU A 369 -17.82 -11.82 -13.22
N THR A 370 -16.58 -11.43 -12.97
CA THR A 370 -16.24 -10.22 -12.21
C THR A 370 -14.99 -9.57 -12.79
N TRP A 371 -14.77 -8.30 -12.47
CA TRP A 371 -13.64 -7.54 -12.97
C TRP A 371 -12.55 -7.41 -11.90
N ARG A 372 -11.30 -7.52 -12.33
CA ARG A 372 -10.14 -7.11 -11.52
C ARG A 372 -9.37 -6.05 -12.29
N THR A 373 -9.34 -4.85 -11.74
CA THR A 373 -8.67 -3.69 -12.34
C THR A 373 -7.45 -3.27 -11.53
N TYR A 374 -6.35 -2.99 -12.23
CA TYR A 374 -5.12 -2.45 -11.67
C TYR A 374 -4.30 -1.71 -12.74
N VAL A 375 -3.49 -0.75 -12.33
CA VAL A 375 -2.45 -0.14 -13.17
C VAL A 375 -1.09 -0.71 -12.80
N THR A 376 -0.22 -0.86 -13.80
CA THR A 376 1.15 -1.34 -13.63
C THR A 376 2.01 -0.77 -14.76
N ARG A 377 3.33 -0.69 -14.56
CA ARG A 377 4.23 -0.36 -15.66
C ARG A 377 4.15 -1.42 -16.76
N ALA A 378 4.13 -0.99 -18.00
CA ALA A 378 4.01 -1.88 -19.15
C ALA A 378 5.18 -2.87 -19.23
N ASP A 379 6.41 -2.42 -18.97
CA ASP A 379 7.60 -3.28 -18.96
C ASP A 379 7.51 -4.39 -17.90
N GLU A 380 7.21 -4.04 -16.65
CA GLU A 380 7.03 -5.00 -15.56
C GLU A 380 5.92 -6.02 -15.86
N TRP A 381 4.85 -5.60 -16.53
CA TRP A 381 3.75 -6.49 -16.92
C TRP A 381 4.15 -7.42 -18.07
N LEU A 382 4.84 -6.90 -19.09
CA LEU A 382 5.34 -7.66 -20.24
C LEU A 382 6.36 -8.74 -19.81
N GLU A 383 7.22 -8.43 -18.84
CA GLU A 383 8.18 -9.39 -18.27
C GLU A 383 7.51 -10.63 -17.68
N ARG A 384 6.27 -10.51 -17.19
CA ARG A 384 5.51 -11.59 -16.54
C ARG A 384 4.62 -12.39 -17.50
N LEU A 385 4.69 -12.16 -18.80
CA LEU A 385 3.78 -12.82 -19.77
C LEU A 385 4.10 -14.28 -20.06
N THR A 386 5.38 -14.64 -20.17
CA THR A 386 5.79 -15.93 -20.78
C THR A 386 5.22 -17.14 -20.05
N ASP A 387 5.15 -17.08 -18.73
CA ASP A 387 4.68 -18.19 -17.90
C ASP A 387 3.19 -18.06 -17.54
N ARG A 388 2.53 -17.02 -18.06
CA ARG A 388 1.17 -16.64 -17.67
C ARG A 388 0.16 -16.98 -18.76
N VAL A 389 0.43 -16.64 -20.01
CA VAL A 389 -0.54 -16.70 -21.12
C VAL A 389 -0.05 -17.59 -22.26
N ASP A 390 -0.94 -17.88 -23.21
CA ASP A 390 -0.59 -18.59 -24.45
C ASP A 390 0.58 -17.90 -25.18
N PRO A 391 1.55 -18.65 -25.75
CA PRO A 391 2.72 -18.07 -26.42
C PRO A 391 2.39 -17.12 -27.59
N GLU A 392 1.31 -17.38 -28.34
CA GLU A 392 0.86 -16.52 -29.43
C GLU A 392 0.28 -15.21 -28.88
N LEU A 393 -0.49 -15.30 -27.80
CA LEU A 393 -1.00 -14.13 -27.07
C LEU A 393 0.15 -13.30 -26.46
N ALA A 394 1.12 -13.96 -25.82
CA ALA A 394 2.31 -13.30 -25.28
C ALA A 394 3.08 -12.55 -26.38
N ARG A 395 3.20 -13.16 -27.57
CA ARG A 395 3.83 -12.52 -28.74
C ARG A 395 3.03 -11.31 -29.22
N LEU A 396 1.70 -11.40 -29.28
CA LEU A 396 0.85 -10.26 -29.65
C LEU A 396 1.12 -9.07 -28.72
N TYR A 397 1.05 -9.29 -27.40
CA TYR A 397 1.27 -8.25 -26.41
C TYR A 397 2.67 -7.65 -26.42
N ARG A 398 3.72 -8.47 -26.52
CA ARG A 398 5.11 -7.99 -26.58
C ARG A 398 5.40 -7.08 -27.78
N LEU A 399 4.60 -7.19 -28.83
CA LEU A 399 4.72 -6.37 -30.04
C LEU A 399 3.74 -5.19 -30.05
N THR A 400 2.88 -5.06 -29.03
CA THR A 400 1.95 -3.94 -28.86
C THR A 400 2.70 -2.73 -28.30
N PRO A 401 2.66 -1.56 -28.97
CA PRO A 401 3.08 -0.30 -28.37
C PRO A 401 2.22 0.00 -27.15
N MET A 402 2.84 0.35 -26.02
CA MET A 402 2.15 0.67 -24.77
C MET A 402 2.67 1.98 -24.19
N PRO A 403 1.83 2.76 -23.48
CA PRO A 403 2.30 3.83 -22.58
C PRO A 403 3.18 3.27 -21.45
N GLU A 404 3.84 4.15 -20.67
CA GLU A 404 4.64 3.72 -19.51
C GLU A 404 3.80 2.91 -18.52
N TYR A 405 2.58 3.38 -18.23
CA TYR A 405 1.62 2.69 -17.37
C TYR A 405 0.43 2.21 -18.18
N VAL A 406 -0.01 0.98 -17.93
CA VAL A 406 -1.18 0.39 -18.57
C VAL A 406 -2.20 -0.02 -17.52
N TRP A 407 -3.45 0.35 -17.74
CA TRP A 407 -4.57 -0.20 -16.98
C TRP A 407 -4.91 -1.57 -17.52
N VAL A 408 -4.95 -2.56 -16.63
CA VAL A 408 -5.34 -3.94 -16.96
C VAL A 408 -6.68 -4.21 -16.30
N VAL A 409 -7.68 -4.56 -17.10
CA VAL A 409 -9.00 -5.02 -16.65
C VAL A 409 -9.13 -6.50 -16.98
N GLU A 410 -8.97 -7.34 -15.97
CA GLU A 410 -9.09 -8.79 -16.12
C GLU A 410 -10.55 -9.22 -15.97
N ALA A 411 -11.03 -10.02 -16.93
CA ALA A 411 -12.23 -10.81 -16.83
C ALA A 411 -11.94 -12.03 -15.94
N VAL A 412 -12.61 -12.13 -14.80
CA VAL A 412 -12.34 -13.16 -13.79
C VAL A 412 -13.53 -14.12 -13.63
N ASP A 413 -13.26 -15.41 -13.76
CA ASP A 413 -14.17 -16.51 -13.44
C ASP A 413 -14.25 -16.69 -11.91
N ARG A 414 -15.39 -16.35 -11.31
CA ARG A 414 -15.64 -16.47 -9.86
C ARG A 414 -15.49 -17.91 -9.38
N ALA A 415 -15.90 -18.91 -10.16
CA ALA A 415 -15.83 -20.32 -9.77
C ALA A 415 -14.39 -20.85 -9.81
N ALA A 416 -13.63 -20.50 -10.84
CA ALA A 416 -12.20 -20.83 -10.91
C ALA A 416 -11.41 -20.16 -9.78
N ARG A 417 -11.70 -18.88 -9.49
CA ARG A 417 -11.09 -18.15 -8.37
C ARG A 417 -11.40 -18.78 -7.02
N ALA A 418 -12.64 -19.17 -6.77
CA ALA A 418 -13.05 -19.83 -5.53
C ALA A 418 -12.35 -21.19 -5.34
N ALA A 419 -12.07 -21.90 -6.44
CA ALA A 419 -11.33 -23.16 -6.44
C ALA A 419 -9.79 -22.98 -6.36
N GLY A 420 -9.27 -21.75 -6.27
CA GLY A 420 -7.83 -21.48 -6.24
C GLY A 420 -7.09 -21.81 -7.55
N ARG A 421 -7.83 -21.97 -8.65
CA ARG A 421 -7.29 -22.23 -9.99
C ARG A 421 -6.94 -20.92 -10.71
N PRO A 422 -6.16 -20.94 -11.81
CA PRO A 422 -6.08 -19.82 -12.73
C PRO A 422 -7.49 -19.32 -13.07
N ASP A 423 -7.73 -18.02 -12.87
CA ASP A 423 -9.08 -17.45 -12.82
C ASP A 423 -9.33 -16.35 -13.87
N VAL A 424 -8.29 -15.93 -14.59
CA VAL A 424 -8.41 -14.93 -15.66
C VAL A 424 -8.79 -15.63 -16.96
N ILE A 425 -9.83 -15.14 -17.62
CA ILE A 425 -10.40 -15.69 -18.87
C ILE A 425 -10.43 -14.66 -20.01
N GLY A 426 -9.81 -13.51 -19.78
CA GLY A 426 -9.72 -12.38 -20.70
C GLY A 426 -9.10 -11.18 -20.01
N GLU A 427 -8.48 -10.30 -20.77
CA GLU A 427 -7.96 -9.02 -20.27
C GLU A 427 -8.05 -7.92 -21.31
N ALA A 428 -8.43 -6.72 -20.86
CA ALA A 428 -8.39 -5.50 -21.65
C ALA A 428 -7.25 -4.62 -21.12
N LEU A 429 -6.37 -4.21 -22.02
CA LEU A 429 -5.30 -3.24 -21.77
C LEU A 429 -5.75 -1.88 -22.25
N LEU A 430 -5.68 -0.89 -21.36
CA LEU A 430 -6.15 0.46 -21.60
C LEU A 430 -5.04 1.47 -21.34
N ASP A 431 -4.98 2.49 -22.19
CA ASP A 431 -4.03 3.59 -22.10
C ASP A 431 -4.30 4.43 -20.84
N SER A 432 -3.29 4.56 -19.98
CA SER A 432 -3.38 5.37 -18.76
C SER A 432 -3.44 6.87 -19.04
N THR A 433 -3.01 7.30 -20.22
CA THR A 433 -2.89 8.70 -20.64
C THR A 433 -4.06 9.18 -21.49
N ALA A 434 -5.01 8.30 -21.80
CA ALA A 434 -6.14 8.61 -22.68
C ALA A 434 -6.95 9.82 -22.19
N SER A 435 -7.38 10.65 -23.14
CA SER A 435 -8.18 11.84 -22.86
C SER A 435 -9.53 11.47 -22.25
N THR A 436 -9.86 12.06 -21.11
CA THR A 436 -11.17 11.84 -20.45
C THR A 436 -12.21 12.93 -20.77
N HIS A 437 -11.86 13.92 -21.61
CA HIS A 437 -12.69 15.11 -21.84
C HIS A 437 -13.28 15.22 -23.24
N HIS A 438 -12.54 14.80 -24.27
CA HIS A 438 -12.90 15.05 -25.67
C HIS A 438 -13.11 13.78 -26.49
N GLU A 439 -12.75 12.63 -25.94
CA GLU A 439 -12.93 11.34 -26.59
C GLU A 439 -13.82 10.44 -25.74
N PRO A 440 -14.64 9.56 -26.35
CA PRO A 440 -15.35 8.54 -25.58
C PRO A 440 -14.33 7.73 -24.78
N LEU A 441 -14.73 7.22 -23.60
CA LEU A 441 -13.96 6.26 -22.78
C LEU A 441 -13.38 5.06 -23.56
N LEU A 442 -13.83 4.85 -24.80
CA LEU A 442 -13.51 3.78 -25.73
C LEU A 442 -12.22 4.01 -26.53
N SER A 443 -11.68 5.23 -26.61
CA SER A 443 -10.53 5.53 -27.49
C SER A 443 -9.19 5.02 -26.95
N GLY A 444 -9.11 4.64 -25.67
CA GLY A 444 -7.88 4.18 -25.01
C GLY A 444 -7.59 2.68 -25.09
N LEU A 445 -8.26 1.89 -25.96
CA LEU A 445 -7.95 0.45 -26.03
C LEU A 445 -6.58 0.20 -26.64
N VAL A 446 -5.70 -0.43 -25.87
CA VAL A 446 -4.37 -0.88 -26.32
C VAL A 446 -4.45 -2.31 -26.87
N ALA A 447 -5.09 -3.21 -26.12
CA ALA A 447 -5.33 -4.59 -26.53
C ALA A 447 -6.53 -5.20 -25.82
N LEU A 448 -7.16 -6.18 -26.44
CA LEU A 448 -8.22 -6.98 -25.83
C LEU A 448 -7.96 -8.45 -26.13
N HIS A 449 -8.10 -9.28 -25.10
CA HIS A 449 -8.20 -10.72 -25.21
C HIS A 449 -9.47 -11.19 -24.51
N GLY A 450 -10.29 -11.96 -25.21
CA GLY A 450 -11.43 -12.67 -24.66
C GLY A 450 -11.57 -13.99 -25.41
N GLY A 451 -11.72 -15.09 -24.67
CA GLY A 451 -11.93 -16.40 -25.28
C GLY A 451 -10.86 -16.76 -26.31
N ARG A 452 -11.26 -17.05 -27.54
CA ARG A 452 -10.32 -17.40 -28.62
C ARG A 452 -9.82 -16.18 -29.40
N LEU A 453 -10.36 -14.99 -29.15
CA LEU A 453 -10.02 -13.79 -29.90
C LEU A 453 -9.06 -12.91 -29.11
N ALA A 454 -7.99 -12.47 -29.74
CA ALA A 454 -7.17 -11.39 -29.20
C ALA A 454 -6.81 -10.40 -30.30
N HIS A 455 -6.82 -9.12 -29.96
CA HIS A 455 -6.36 -8.08 -30.87
C HIS A 455 -5.66 -6.94 -30.12
N ARG A 456 -4.82 -6.23 -30.87
CA ARG A 456 -4.22 -4.96 -30.45
C ARG A 456 -4.59 -3.85 -31.42
N VAL A 457 -4.56 -2.62 -30.94
CA VAL A 457 -4.81 -1.41 -31.73
C VAL A 457 -3.52 -0.61 -31.81
N GLY A 458 -3.11 -0.22 -33.03
CA GLY A 458 -1.96 0.64 -33.24
C GLY A 458 -2.26 2.10 -32.86
N PRO A 459 -1.37 2.81 -32.15
CA PRO A 459 -1.66 4.14 -31.62
C PRO A 459 -1.81 5.22 -32.71
N ASP A 460 -1.04 5.13 -33.81
CA ASP A 460 -0.98 6.22 -34.81
C ASP A 460 -2.09 6.14 -35.86
N HIS A 461 -2.54 4.94 -36.19
CA HIS A 461 -3.44 4.68 -37.33
C HIS A 461 -4.70 3.89 -36.95
N GLY A 462 -4.83 3.46 -35.68
CA GLY A 462 -5.92 2.60 -35.25
C GLY A 462 -5.91 1.21 -35.90
N GLU A 463 -4.80 0.81 -36.52
CA GLU A 463 -4.70 -0.49 -37.19
C GLU A 463 -4.93 -1.63 -36.20
N ARG A 464 -5.92 -2.47 -36.48
CA ARG A 464 -6.23 -3.63 -35.66
C ARG A 464 -5.48 -4.85 -36.17
N ARG A 465 -4.70 -5.48 -35.29
CA ARG A 465 -4.05 -6.77 -35.55
C ARG A 465 -4.68 -7.82 -34.66
N GLU A 466 -5.28 -8.83 -35.29
CA GLU A 466 -6.06 -9.86 -34.63
C GLU A 466 -5.40 -11.24 -34.81
N ILE A 467 -5.53 -12.08 -33.78
CA ILE A 467 -5.18 -13.50 -33.79
C ILE A 467 -6.36 -14.31 -33.25
N ARG A 468 -6.38 -15.59 -33.60
CA ARG A 468 -7.33 -16.56 -33.07
C ARG A 468 -6.58 -17.69 -32.37
N LEU A 469 -6.70 -17.73 -31.05
CA LEU A 469 -6.06 -18.72 -30.20
C LEU A 469 -6.75 -20.08 -30.37
N ALA A 470 -5.96 -21.15 -30.28
CA ALA A 470 -6.46 -22.53 -30.35
C ALA A 470 -7.34 -22.87 -29.14
N GLU A 471 -6.91 -22.46 -27.94
CA GLU A 471 -7.64 -22.70 -26.70
C GLU A 471 -7.89 -21.40 -25.92
N PRO A 472 -9.14 -21.13 -25.51
CA PRO A 472 -9.47 -20.03 -24.62
C PRO A 472 -9.13 -20.45 -23.19
N GLY A 473 -7.86 -20.48 -22.82
CA GLY A 473 -7.42 -21.00 -21.53
C GLY A 473 -7.71 -20.06 -20.36
N HIS A 474 -7.72 -20.62 -19.14
CA HIS A 474 -7.61 -19.84 -17.90
C HIS A 474 -6.14 -19.56 -17.59
N TYR A 475 -5.83 -18.35 -17.17
CA TYR A 475 -4.49 -17.97 -16.73
C TYR A 475 -4.49 -17.21 -15.40
N ARG A 476 -3.30 -17.04 -14.82
CA ARG A 476 -3.13 -16.30 -13.57
C ARG A 476 -3.14 -14.79 -13.84
N THR A 477 -3.48 -14.01 -12.82
CA THR A 477 -3.42 -12.54 -12.86
C THR A 477 -2.03 -12.03 -13.23
N GLY A 478 -1.97 -10.97 -14.03
CA GLY A 478 -0.74 -10.23 -14.33
C GLY A 478 -0.37 -9.19 -13.26
N ARG A 479 -1.24 -9.03 -12.24
CA ARG A 479 -1.08 -8.07 -11.15
C ARG A 479 0.12 -8.43 -10.30
N ARG A 480 0.89 -7.40 -9.93
CA ARG A 480 1.99 -7.52 -8.98
C ARG A 480 1.46 -7.97 -7.61
N GLY A 481 1.84 -9.18 -7.20
CA GLY A 481 1.44 -9.77 -5.92
C GLY A 481 1.47 -11.29 -5.98
N ARG A 482 2.46 -11.88 -5.29
CA ARG A 482 3.00 -13.26 -5.38
C ARG A 482 4.18 -13.37 -6.36
N ALA A 483 5.37 -13.07 -5.84
CA ALA A 483 6.52 -13.95 -6.07
C ALA A 483 6.42 -15.09 -5.06
#